data_AF-A0A929C3C6-F1
#
_entry.id   AF-A0A929C3C6-F1
#
_cell.length_a   1.000
_cell.length_b   1.000
_cell.length_c   1.000
_cell.angle_alpha   90.00
_cell.angle_beta   90.00
_cell.angle_gamma   90.00
#
_symmetry.space_group_name_H-M   'P 1'
#
loop_
_entity.id
_entity.type
_entity.pdbx_description
1 polymer ?
#
loop_
_entity_poly.entity_id
_entity_poly.type
_entity_poly.pdbx_seq_one_letter_code
_entity_poly.pdbx_strand_id
1 'polypeptide(L)'
;MVEIHLYGKLRRHAPGSSPSRDSVIIVDPIEDKTIEMLLERVGIGADEIYHIFLNSKLLATHNTMANWLGYHQVRESPFDWD
;
A
#
# COMPACT_ATOMS: atom_id res chain seq x y z
N MET A 1 3.33 -15.60 -1.24
CA MET A 1 3.38 -14.74 -0.05
C MET A 1 3.64 -13.31 -0.48
N VAL A 2 2.87 -12.36 0.06
CA VAL A 2 3.01 -10.92 -0.16
C VAL A 2 3.37 -10.26 1.17
N GLU A 3 4.36 -9.38 1.15
CA GLU A 3 4.76 -8.57 2.31
C GLU A 3 4.25 -7.15 2.14
N ILE A 4 3.46 -6.68 3.10
CA ILE A 4 2.94 -5.30 3.13
C ILE A 4 3.74 -4.53 4.17
N HIS A 5 4.56 -3.58 3.71
CA HIS A 5 5.30 -2.68 4.57
C HIS A 5 4.48 -1.42 4.85
N LEU A 6 4.22 -1.13 6.13
CA LEU A 6 3.35 -0.04 6.57
C LEU A 6 4.16 1.15 7.09
N TYR A 7 3.75 2.35 6.66
CA TYR A 7 4.42 3.60 6.99
C TYR A 7 3.46 4.60 7.63
N GLY A 8 4.02 5.52 8.43
CA GLY A 8 3.23 6.57 9.09
C GLY A 8 2.12 6.01 9.98
N LYS A 9 0.90 6.53 9.80
CA LYS A 9 -0.27 6.13 10.59
C LYS A 9 -0.72 4.69 10.34
N LEU A 10 -0.41 4.13 9.16
CA LEU A 10 -0.78 2.75 8.82
C LEU A 10 -0.05 1.71 9.68
N ARG A 11 1.04 2.08 10.36
CA ARG A 11 1.77 1.17 11.27
C ARG A 11 0.89 0.56 12.38
N ARG A 12 -0.22 1.19 12.72
CA ARG A 12 -1.20 0.68 13.70
C ARG A 12 -1.86 -0.64 13.30
N HIS A 13 -1.84 -0.99 12.01
CA HIS A 13 -2.43 -2.25 11.51
C HIS A 13 -1.43 -3.42 11.60
N ALA A 14 -0.15 -3.16 11.82
CA ALA A 14 0.84 -4.22 12.00
C ALA A 14 0.71 -4.89 13.38
N PRO A 15 0.85 -6.22 13.47
CA PRO A 15 0.84 -6.92 14.74
C PRO A 15 2.01 -6.46 15.62
N GLY A 16 1.72 -6.08 16.87
CA GLY A 16 2.75 -5.63 17.81
C GLY A 16 3.33 -4.24 17.49
N SER A 17 2.53 -3.36 16.87
CA SER A 17 2.93 -2.01 16.45
C SER A 17 3.70 -1.27 17.55
N SER A 18 4.97 -0.95 17.27
CA SER A 18 5.85 -0.15 18.11
C SER A 18 6.58 0.86 17.23
N PRO A 19 6.82 2.10 17.68
CA PRO A 19 7.53 3.11 16.89
C PRO A 19 8.92 2.68 16.38
N SER A 20 9.54 1.70 17.04
CA SER A 20 10.90 1.22 16.77
C SER A 20 10.95 -0.12 16.03
N ARG A 21 9.81 -0.72 15.65
CA ARG A 21 9.77 -2.02 14.97
C ARG A 21 9.24 -1.90 13.55
N ASP A 22 9.71 -2.83 12.72
CA ASP A 22 9.16 -3.02 11.38
C ASP A 22 7.67 -3.32 11.46
N SER A 23 6.88 -2.56 10.68
CA SER A 23 5.43 -2.68 10.62
C SER A 23 5.08 -3.43 9.34
N VAL A 24 5.29 -4.75 9.35
CA VAL A 24 5.08 -5.63 8.19
C VAL A 24 3.92 -6.57 8.45
N ILE A 25 3.03 -6.69 7.48
CA ILE A 25 1.99 -7.72 7.45
C ILE A 25 2.35 -8.72 6.37
N ILE A 26 2.30 -10.00 6.73
CA ILE A 26 2.52 -11.12 5.81
C ILE A 26 1.15 -11.71 5.48
N VAL A 27 0.83 -11.79 4.19
CA VAL A 27 -0.42 -12.36 3.70
C VAL A 27 -0.20 -13.26 2.51
N ASP A 28 -0.95 -14.37 2.47
CA ASP A 28 -1.00 -15.20 1.29
C ASP A 28 -1.89 -14.56 0.23
N PRO A 29 -1.42 -14.44 -1.02
CA PRO A 29 -2.23 -13.95 -2.12
C PRO A 29 -3.41 -14.91 -2.33
N ILE A 30 -4.57 -14.34 -2.63
CA ILE A 30 -5.75 -15.09 -3.05
C ILE A 30 -5.83 -14.95 -4.58
N GLU A 31 -6.03 -16.06 -5.29
CA GLU A 31 -6.24 -16.02 -6.74
C GLU A 31 -7.44 -15.12 -7.09
N ASP A 32 -7.32 -14.40 -8.21
CA ASP A 32 -8.34 -13.51 -8.75
C ASP A 32 -8.82 -12.38 -7.82
N LYS A 33 -7.97 -11.96 -6.86
CA LYS A 33 -8.24 -10.80 -5.99
C LYS A 33 -7.32 -9.62 -6.30
N THR A 34 -7.88 -8.42 -6.18
CA THR A 34 -7.15 -7.16 -6.33
C THR A 34 -6.35 -6.84 -5.07
N ILE A 35 -5.42 -5.88 -5.18
CA ILE A 35 -4.66 -5.37 -4.03
C ILE A 35 -5.58 -4.71 -3.00
N GLU A 36 -6.63 -4.01 -3.45
CA GLU A 36 -7.64 -3.41 -2.58
C GLU A 36 -8.29 -4.47 -1.68
N MET A 37 -8.80 -5.57 -2.24
CA MET A 37 -9.42 -6.64 -1.47
C MET A 37 -8.44 -7.30 -0.47
N LEU A 38 -7.15 -7.37 -0.83
CA LEU A 38 -6.12 -7.89 0.05
C LEU A 38 -5.82 -6.93 1.22
N LEU A 39 -5.89 -5.61 1.00
CA LEU A 39 -5.73 -4.58 2.03
C LEU A 39 -6.95 -4.50 2.96
N GLU A 40 -8.16 -4.61 2.42
CA GLU A 40 -9.39 -4.68 3.23
C GLU A 40 -9.38 -5.89 4.19
N ARG A 41 -8.88 -7.04 3.74
CA ARG A 41 -8.75 -8.25 4.56
C ARG A 41 -7.85 -8.06 5.78
N VAL A 42 -6.85 -7.18 5.67
CA VAL A 42 -5.96 -6.83 6.80
C VAL A 42 -6.44 -5.60 7.57
N GLY A 43 -7.67 -5.15 7.28
CA GLY A 43 -8.34 -4.06 7.98
C GLY A 43 -7.82 -2.68 7.61
N ILE A 44 -7.28 -2.49 6.40
CA ILE A 44 -6.82 -1.19 5.89
C ILE A 44 -7.81 -0.75 4.82
N GLY A 45 -8.58 0.31 5.10
CA GLY A 45 -9.48 0.92 4.12
C GLY A 45 -8.74 1.76 3.09
N ALA A 46 -9.26 1.86 1.86
CA ALA A 46 -8.67 2.67 0.79
C ALA A 46 -8.53 4.15 1.18
N ASP A 47 -9.47 4.68 1.96
CA ASP A 47 -9.51 6.05 2.47
C ASP A 47 -8.36 6.38 3.44
N GLU A 48 -7.72 5.37 4.02
CA GLU A 48 -6.56 5.53 4.90
C GLU A 48 -5.23 5.59 4.15
N ILE A 49 -5.23 5.20 2.87
CA ILE A 49 -4.02 4.99 2.10
C ILE A 49 -3.69 6.22 1.27
N TYR A 50 -2.47 6.72 1.41
CA TYR A 50 -2.00 7.85 0.59
C TYR A 50 -1.24 7.40 -0.66
N HIS A 51 -0.38 6.38 -0.52
CA HIS A 51 0.49 5.85 -1.56
C HIS A 51 0.58 4.34 -1.44
N ILE A 52 0.51 3.64 -2.57
CA ILE A 52 0.82 2.22 -2.68
C ILE A 52 2.04 2.07 -3.59
N PHE A 53 3.07 1.40 -3.08
CA PHE A 53 4.23 1.00 -3.86
C PHE A 53 4.22 -0.52 -4.03
N LEU A 54 4.33 -0.98 -5.27
CA LEU A 54 4.47 -2.39 -5.63
C LEU A 54 5.89 -2.61 -6.17
N ASN A 55 6.69 -3.44 -5.48
CA ASN A 55 8.08 -3.71 -5.83
C ASN A 55 8.88 -2.43 -6.13
N SER A 56 8.82 -1.47 -5.21
CA SER A 56 9.50 -0.15 -5.27
C SER A 56 9.01 0.81 -6.36
N LYS A 57 7.93 0.50 -7.06
CA LYS A 57 7.30 1.39 -8.04
C LYS A 57 5.94 1.87 -7.55
N LEU A 58 5.61 3.12 -7.83
CA LEU A 58 4.33 3.70 -7.49
C LEU A 58 3.22 3.00 -8.30
N LEU A 59 2.29 2.39 -7.59
CA LEU A 59 1.11 1.75 -8.16
C LEU A 59 -0.07 2.71 -8.17
N ALA A 60 -0.41 3.27 -7.00
CA ALA A 60 -1.57 4.14 -6.81
C ALA A 60 -1.28 5.22 -5.75
N THR A 61 -1.91 6.39 -5.88
CA THR A 61 -1.72 7.52 -4.96
C THR A 61 -2.92 8.47 -4.94
N HIS A 62 -3.20 9.06 -3.79
CA HIS A 62 -4.11 10.22 -3.67
C HIS A 62 -3.36 11.56 -3.67
N ASN A 63 -2.03 11.54 -3.64
CA ASN A 63 -1.21 12.74 -3.73
C ASN A 63 -1.14 13.27 -5.17
N THR A 64 -1.82 14.38 -5.45
CA THR A 64 -1.84 15.06 -6.76
C THR A 64 -0.47 15.56 -7.22
N MET A 65 0.52 15.66 -6.32
CA MET A 65 1.88 16.04 -6.67
C MET A 65 2.72 14.87 -7.22
N ALA A 66 2.19 13.65 -7.27
CA ALA A 66 2.96 12.46 -7.67
C ALA A 66 3.64 12.58 -9.05
N ASN A 67 3.00 13.25 -10.01
CA ASN A 67 3.58 13.50 -11.34
C ASN A 67 4.83 14.39 -11.30
N TRP A 68 4.95 15.24 -10.27
CA TRP A 68 6.09 16.15 -10.08
C TRP A 68 7.20 15.52 -9.24
N LEU A 69 6.89 14.50 -8.44
CA LEU A 69 7.83 13.83 -7.53
C LEU A 69 8.74 12.82 -8.24
N GLY A 70 8.44 12.48 -9.50
CA GLY A 70 9.33 11.67 -10.34
C GLY A 70 9.43 10.19 -9.93
N TYR A 71 8.40 9.64 -9.27
CA TYR A 71 8.37 8.22 -8.92
C TYR A 71 8.39 7.34 -10.18
N HIS A 72 9.12 6.22 -10.12
CA HIS A 72 8.96 5.14 -11.09
C HIS A 72 7.56 4.53 -10.94
N GLN A 73 6.78 4.47 -12.03
CA GLN A 73 5.38 4.08 -11.99
C GLN A 73 5.18 2.67 -12.55
N VAL A 74 4.15 1.97 -12.07
CA VAL A 74 3.71 0.68 -12.61
C VAL A 74 2.78 0.87 -13.81
N ARG A 75 1.89 1.88 -13.72
CA ARG A 75 0.90 2.24 -14.74
C ARG A 75 1.21 3.63 -15.32
N GLU A 76 0.53 4.01 -16.39
CA GLU A 76 0.64 5.34 -17.00
C GLU A 76 0.06 6.46 -16.12
N SER A 77 -1.05 6.15 -15.42
CA SER A 77 -1.67 7.04 -14.44
C SER A 77 -1.57 6.41 -13.04
N PRO A 78 -0.96 7.09 -12.05
CA PRO A 78 -0.91 6.60 -10.68
C PRO A 78 -2.15 7.01 -9.86
N PHE A 79 -3.10 7.72 -10.48
CA PHE A 79 -4.37 8.12 -9.86
C PHE A 79 -5.51 7.12 -10.14
N ASP A 80 -5.20 6.07 -10.89
CA ASP A 80 -6.12 5.00 -11.21
C ASP A 80 -6.11 3.98 -10.06
N TRP A 81 -7.18 4.01 -9.26
CA TRP A 81 -7.39 3.11 -8.13
C TRP A 81 -8.30 1.94 -8.47
N ASP A 82 -8.81 1.88 -9.71
CA ASP A 82 -9.67 0.81 -10.22
C ASP A 82 -8.87 -0.42 -10.72
#